data_AF-A0A091CDT2-F1
#
_entry.id   AF-A0A091CDT2-F1
#
_cell.length_a   1.000
_cell.length_b   1.000
_cell.length_c   1.000
_cell.angle_alpha   90.00
_cell.angle_beta   90.00
_cell.angle_gamma   90.00
#
_symmetry.space_group_name_H-M   'P 1'
#
loop_
_entity.id
_entity.type
_entity.pdbx_description
1 polymer ?
#
loop_
_entity_poly.entity_id
_entity_poly.type
_entity_poly.pdbx_seq_one_letter_code
_entity_poly.pdbx_strand_id
1 'polypeptide(L)' 'MIRKQKMQLIKEFKDTLEKLDLEQVEDVDFNIEEDLAGGYAISLEVSTKK' A
#
# COMPACT_ATOMS: atom_id res chain seq x y z
N MET A 1 4.26 -8.36 15.84
CA MET A 1 2.85 -8.20 15.42
C MET A 1 2.71 -7.30 14.20
N ILE A 2 3.28 -6.09 14.21
CA ILE A 2 3.17 -5.09 13.13
C ILE A 2 3.57 -5.61 11.74
N ARG A 3 4.62 -6.44 11.61
CA ARG A 3 5.03 -7.01 10.31
C ARG A 3 3.93 -7.83 9.61
N LYS A 4 3.12 -8.58 10.37
CA LYS A 4 1.98 -9.34 9.83
C LYS A 4 0.86 -8.40 9.38
N GLN A 5 0.54 -7.38 10.18
CA GLN A 5 -0.47 -6.37 9.84
C GLN A 5 -0.06 -5.56 8.60
N LYS A 6 1.23 -5.18 8.46
CA LYS A 6 1.76 -4.54 7.25
C LYS A 6 1.57 -5.42 6.01
N MET A 7 1.96 -6.70 6.07
CA MET A 7 1.77 -7.62 4.94
C MET A 7 0.29 -7.82 4.59
N GLN A 8 -0.58 -7.83 5.61
CA GLN A 8 -2.02 -8.01 5.41
C GLN A 8 -2.65 -6.76 4.75
N LEU A 9 -2.26 -5.56 5.17
CA LEU A 9 -2.73 -4.30 4.57
C LEU A 9 -2.29 -4.17 3.11
N ILE A 10 -1.03 -4.48 2.80
CA ILE A 10 -0.52 -4.47 1.42
C ILE A 10 -1.30 -5.48 0.56
N LYS A 11 -1.60 -6.67 1.11
CA LYS A 11 -2.37 -7.68 0.40
C LYS A 11 -3.80 -7.23 0.12
N GLU A 12 -4.50 -6.71 1.12
CA GLU A 12 -5.87 -6.22 0.97
C GLU A 12 -5.96 -5.06 -0.03
N PHE A 13 -4.94 -4.20 -0.07
CA PHE A 13 -4.85 -3.15 -1.08
C PHE A 13 -4.61 -3.69 -2.47
N LYS A 14 -3.68 -4.64 -2.65
CA LYS A 14 -3.48 -5.28 -3.97
C LYS A 14 -4.75 -5.98 -4.45
N ASP A 15 -5.43 -6.72 -3.59
CA ASP A 15 -6.69 -7.40 -3.93
C ASP A 15 -7.83 -6.41 -4.24
N THR A 16 -7.81 -5.21 -3.63
CA THR A 16 -8.79 -4.15 -3.91
C THR A 16 -8.47 -3.43 -5.21
N LEU A 17 -7.19 -3.18 -5.44
CA LEU A 17 -6.69 -2.62 -6.69
C LEU A 17 -7.02 -3.61 -7.82
N GLU A 18 -6.69 -4.89 -7.76
CA GLU A 18 -7.01 -5.88 -8.81
C GLU A 18 -8.52 -5.95 -9.19
N LYS A 19 -9.41 -5.53 -8.29
CA LYS A 19 -10.87 -5.45 -8.54
C LYS A 19 -11.29 -4.12 -9.17
N LEU A 20 -10.52 -3.07 -8.99
CA LEU A 20 -10.62 -1.88 -9.81
C LEU A 20 -10.06 -2.24 -11.19
N ASP A 21 -10.66 -1.76 -12.26
CA ASP A 21 -10.18 -2.02 -13.60
C ASP A 21 -8.85 -1.25 -13.81
N LEU A 22 -7.75 -1.86 -13.35
CA LEU A 22 -6.41 -1.27 -13.26
C LEU A 22 -5.64 -1.32 -14.58
N GLU A 23 -6.29 -1.46 -15.74
CA GLU A 23 -5.54 -1.42 -17.01
C GLU A 23 -4.64 -0.17 -17.12
N GLN A 24 -4.97 0.87 -16.34
CA GLN A 24 -4.24 2.11 -16.17
C GLN A 24 -3.25 2.16 -15.00
N VAL A 25 -3.25 1.27 -14.00
CA VAL A 25 -2.27 1.33 -12.90
C VAL A 25 -1.03 0.53 -13.28
N GLU A 26 0.12 1.20 -13.29
CA GLU A 26 1.41 0.63 -13.68
C GLU A 26 2.20 0.11 -12.49
N ASP A 27 2.23 0.91 -11.41
CA ASP A 27 2.99 0.58 -10.22
C ASP A 27 2.33 1.16 -8.97
N VAL A 28 2.54 0.47 -7.85
CA VAL A 28 1.94 0.82 -6.56
C VAL A 28 2.99 0.57 -5.48
N ASP A 29 3.52 1.66 -4.91
CA ASP A 29 4.50 1.60 -3.84
C ASP A 29 3.87 1.93 -2.48
N PHE A 30 4.24 1.14 -1.48
CA PHE A 30 3.73 1.26 -0.11
C PHE A 30 4.89 1.54 0.82
N ASN A 31 4.92 2.75 1.39
CA ASN A 31 5.91 3.13 2.38
C ASN A 31 5.26 3.23 3.77
N ILE A 32 5.83 2.55 4.75
CA ILE A 32 5.32 2.60 6.13
C ILE A 32 6.45 2.96 7.08
N GLU A 33 6.41 4.21 7.52
CA GLU A 33 7.37 4.78 8.46
C GLU A 33 6.84 4.65 9.89
N GLU A 34 7.74 4.27 10.79
CA GLU A 34 7.48 4.22 12.23
C GLU A 34 8.12 5.46 12.83
N ASP A 35 7.33 6.28 13.52
CA ASP A 35 7.86 7.43 14.22
C ASP A 35 8.54 6.99 15.53
N LEU A 36 9.36 7.88 16.10
CA LEU A 36 10.07 7.61 17.35
C LEU A 36 9.14 7.58 18.58
N ALA A 37 7.89 8.03 18.46
CA ALA A 37 6.84 7.98 19.47
C ALA A 37 5.98 6.70 19.40
N GLY A 38 6.28 5.77 18.48
CA GLY A 38 5.53 4.53 18.28
C GLY A 38 4.27 4.68 17.42
N GLY A 39 4.12 5.81 16.74
CA GLY A 39 3.12 6.01 15.68
C GLY A 39 3.55 5.38 14.36
N TYR A 40 2.58 5.09 13.50
CA TYR A 40 2.82 4.59 12.15
C TYR A 40 2.21 5.55 11.13
N ALA A 41 3.04 6.05 10.22
CA ALA A 41 2.59 6.77 9.03
C ALA A 41 2.59 5.80 7.84
N ILE A 42 1.45 5.68 7.17
CA ILE A 42 1.29 4.82 5.99
C ILE A 42 1.07 5.74 4.79
N SER A 43 1.98 5.66 3.82
CA SER A 43 1.90 6.40 2.56
C SER A 43 1.77 5.43 1.40
N LEU A 44 0.92 5.79 0.43
CA LEU A 44 0.65 5.02 -0.77
C LEU A 44 0.91 5.92 -1.98
N GLU A 45 1.77 5.46 -2.88
CA GLU A 45 2.02 6.10 -4.16
C GLU A 45 1.51 5.19 -5.28
N VAL A 46 0.65 5.74 -6.15
CA VAL A 46 0.05 5.02 -7.28
C VAL A 46 0.50 5.70 -8.55
N SER A 47 1.18 4.96 -9.42
CA SER A 47 1.55 5.41 -10.76
C SER A 47 0.56 4.84 -11.78
N THR A 48 0.01 5.71 -12.62
CA THR A 48 -0.88 5.33 -13.71
C THR A 48 -0.24 5.57 -15.06
N LYS A 49 -0.55 4.72 -16.03
CA LYS A 49 -0.30 4.96 -17.46
C LYS A 49 -0.94 6.29 -17.84
N LYS A 50 -0.20 7.10 -18.59
CA LYS A 50 -0.70 8.35 -19.17
C LYS A 50 -1.89 8.12 -20.10
#